data_AF-A0A438BD53-F1
#
_entry.id   AF-A0A438BD53-F1
#
_cell.length_a   1.000
_cell.length_b   1.000
_cell.length_c   1.000
_cell.angle_alpha   90.00
_cell.angle_beta   90.00
_cell.angle_gamma   90.00
#
_symmetry.space_group_name_H-M   'P 1'
#
loop_
_entity.id
_entity.type
_entity.pdbx_description
1 polymer ?
#
loop_
_entity_poly.entity_id
_entity_poly.type
_entity_poly.pdbx_seq_one_letter_code
_entity_poly.pdbx_strand_id
1 'polypeptide(L)'
;MRIRVATTSIAVAIALAGCASDDTGADRTAPTLDATAPSEQSQIYSAALQQLLRVDNPHAGAPAPPPSVHIVDSPASRSSELFIAADGPQLDSEVKKEIAAQSEPITTVEFITAPEQQRIIERGGAVEGDPGGVIVGLAAPAYQDDGTVQVGAGLWCGFDCGIGLTYVLDDVDGQWTVTGTTGPVTIA
;
A
#
# COMPACT_ATOMS: atom_id res chain seq x y z
N MET A 1 -38.02 -25.33 -19.84
CA MET A 1 -37.26 -25.93 -20.96
C MET A 1 -35.92 -26.36 -20.41
N ARG A 2 -35.67 -27.67 -20.33
CA ARG A 2 -34.45 -28.28 -19.78
C ARG A 2 -33.42 -28.45 -20.90
N ILE A 3 -32.17 -28.03 -20.72
CA ILE A 3 -31.04 -28.56 -21.50
C ILE A 3 -29.88 -28.86 -20.54
N ARG A 4 -29.31 -30.05 -20.72
CA ARG A 4 -28.33 -30.74 -19.88
C ARG A 4 -26.90 -30.45 -20.35
N VAL A 5 -25.98 -30.36 -19.39
CA VAL A 5 -24.68 -31.06 -19.23
C VAL A 5 -23.78 -31.26 -20.46
N ALA A 6 -22.50 -30.90 -20.34
CA ALA A 6 -21.36 -31.76 -20.71
C ALA A 6 -20.05 -31.27 -20.06
N THR A 7 -19.65 -31.96 -19.00
CA THR A 7 -18.33 -31.87 -18.36
C THR A 7 -17.39 -32.83 -19.10
N THR A 8 -16.23 -32.35 -19.56
CA THR A 8 -15.22 -33.22 -20.18
C THR A 8 -13.85 -32.92 -19.57
N SER A 9 -13.48 -33.70 -18.56
CA SER A 9 -12.13 -33.75 -18.01
C SER A 9 -11.25 -34.66 -18.87
N ILE A 10 -10.08 -34.18 -19.28
CA ILE A 10 -9.05 -34.99 -19.92
C ILE A 10 -7.85 -35.00 -18.99
N ALA A 11 -7.56 -36.17 -18.41
CA ALA A 11 -6.31 -36.44 -17.69
C ALA A 11 -5.30 -37.04 -18.69
N VAL A 12 -4.12 -36.45 -18.77
CA VAL A 12 -2.97 -37.00 -19.52
C VAL A 12 -1.87 -37.28 -18.51
N ALA A 13 -1.59 -38.57 -18.29
CA ALA A 13 -0.40 -39.04 -17.60
C ALA A 13 0.61 -39.49 -18.65
N ILE A 14 1.78 -38.85 -18.70
CA ILE A 14 2.94 -39.30 -19.49
C ILE A 14 4.03 -39.67 -18.51
N ALA A 15 4.35 -40.98 -18.45
CA ALA A 15 5.55 -41.50 -17.84
C ALA A 15 6.56 -41.79 -18.96
N LEU A 16 7.74 -41.16 -18.91
CA LEU A 16 8.92 -41.58 -19.65
C LEU A 16 10.14 -41.53 -18.72
N ALA A 17 10.87 -42.63 -18.73
CA ALA A 17 12.10 -42.88 -18.00
C ALA A 17 13.34 -42.53 -18.86
N GLY A 18 14.45 -42.21 -18.19
CA GLY A 18 15.81 -42.45 -18.68
C GLY A 18 16.61 -41.23 -19.15
N CYS A 19 17.66 -40.84 -18.42
CA CYS A 19 19.05 -41.24 -18.66
C CYS A 19 20.01 -40.40 -17.80
N ALA A 20 20.99 -41.09 -17.22
CA ALA A 20 22.09 -40.53 -16.44
C ALA A 20 23.13 -39.84 -17.33
N SER A 21 23.73 -38.77 -16.80
CA SER A 21 25.12 -38.38 -17.02
C SER A 21 25.58 -37.58 -15.80
N ASP A 22 26.59 -38.07 -15.10
CA ASP A 22 27.43 -37.27 -14.22
C ASP A 22 28.18 -36.25 -15.08
N ASP A 23 27.99 -34.96 -14.81
CA ASP A 23 28.99 -33.96 -15.19
C ASP A 23 29.18 -32.95 -14.06
N THR A 24 30.44 -32.63 -13.87
CA THR A 24 31.01 -31.96 -12.72
C THR A 24 30.78 -30.47 -12.87
N GLY A 25 29.65 -30.00 -12.33
CA GLY A 25 29.38 -28.59 -12.16
C GLY A 25 28.84 -28.40 -10.76
N ALA A 26 29.70 -28.03 -9.81
CA ALA A 26 29.24 -27.34 -8.61
C ALA A 26 28.67 -26.00 -9.05
N ASP A 27 27.46 -26.05 -9.62
CA ASP A 27 26.60 -24.91 -9.79
C ASP A 27 26.27 -24.48 -8.38
N ARG A 28 27.00 -23.46 -7.91
CA ARG A 28 26.57 -22.64 -6.81
C ARG A 28 25.24 -22.05 -7.24
N THR A 29 24.16 -22.79 -6.98
CA THR A 29 22.87 -22.19 -6.72
C THR A 29 23.16 -21.22 -5.58
N ALA A 30 23.37 -19.96 -5.93
CA ALA A 30 23.34 -18.88 -4.97
C ALA A 30 22.07 -19.10 -4.15
N PRO A 31 22.13 -18.97 -2.81
CA PRO A 31 20.89 -18.95 -2.05
C PRO A 31 20.03 -17.87 -2.68
N THR A 32 18.90 -18.26 -3.29
CA THR A 32 17.79 -17.36 -3.46
C THR A 32 17.54 -16.87 -2.04
N LEU A 33 17.97 -15.64 -1.74
CA LEU A 33 17.63 -14.97 -0.49
C LEU A 33 16.12 -15.15 -0.37
N ASP A 34 15.70 -15.96 0.60
CA ASP A 34 14.29 -16.18 0.87
C ASP A 34 13.66 -14.80 0.99
N ALA A 35 12.88 -14.41 -0.01
CA ALA A 35 12.06 -13.23 0.07
C ALA A 35 11.05 -13.53 1.17
N THR A 36 11.39 -13.12 2.39
CA THR A 36 10.50 -13.21 3.52
C THR A 36 9.24 -12.45 3.13
N ALA A 37 8.08 -13.09 3.30
CA ALA A 37 6.81 -12.46 3.00
C ALA A 37 6.73 -11.12 3.78
N PRO A 38 6.17 -10.05 3.19
CA PRO A 38 6.07 -8.77 3.88
C PRO A 38 5.33 -8.93 5.21
N SER A 39 5.70 -8.14 6.21
CA SER A 39 4.96 -8.09 7.48
C SER A 39 3.49 -7.73 7.28
N GLU A 40 2.61 -8.23 8.14
CA GLU A 40 1.18 -7.92 8.12
C GLU A 40 0.94 -6.39 8.16
N GLN A 41 1.70 -5.69 8.99
CA GLN A 41 1.61 -4.23 9.11
C GLN A 41 1.93 -3.52 7.78
N SER A 42 2.97 -3.93 7.07
CA SER A 42 3.31 -3.31 5.78
C SER A 42 2.27 -3.64 4.71
N GLN A 43 1.67 -4.83 4.74
CA GLN A 43 0.59 -5.20 3.83
C GLN A 43 -0.66 -4.35 4.07
N ILE A 44 -1.09 -4.20 5.32
CA ILE A 44 -2.23 -3.36 5.71
C ILE A 44 -2.01 -1.91 5.24
N TYR A 45 -0.85 -1.33 5.56
CA TYR A 45 -0.53 0.04 5.16
C TYR A 45 -0.44 0.19 3.64
N SER A 46 0.15 -0.78 2.94
CA SER A 46 0.26 -0.74 1.48
C SER A 46 -1.10 -0.84 0.82
N ALA A 47 -2.01 -1.69 1.31
CA ALA A 47 -3.36 -1.81 0.78
C ALA A 47 -4.14 -0.49 0.94
N ALA A 48 -4.11 0.12 2.12
CA ALA A 48 -4.71 1.43 2.38
C ALA A 48 -4.11 2.52 1.49
N LEU A 49 -2.78 2.55 1.36
CA LEU A 49 -2.06 3.52 0.54
C LEU A 49 -2.40 3.38 -0.95
N GLN A 50 -2.43 2.17 -1.47
CA GLN A 50 -2.75 1.92 -2.88
C GLN A 50 -4.18 2.36 -3.21
N GLN A 51 -5.14 2.05 -2.33
CA GLN A 51 -6.52 2.50 -2.49
C GLN A 51 -6.59 4.04 -2.49
N LEU A 52 -5.95 4.68 -1.52
CA LEU A 52 -5.88 6.13 -1.42
C LEU A 52 -5.32 6.79 -2.67
N LEU A 53 -4.20 6.29 -3.19
CA LEU A 53 -3.51 6.92 -4.31
C LEU A 53 -4.16 6.65 -5.68
N ARG A 54 -4.82 5.49 -5.84
CA ARG A 54 -5.37 5.05 -7.13
C ARG A 54 -6.85 5.35 -7.30
N VAL A 55 -7.61 5.38 -6.20
CA VAL A 55 -9.07 5.44 -6.25
C VAL A 55 -9.58 6.73 -5.61
N ASP A 56 -9.12 7.05 -4.40
CA ASP A 56 -9.72 8.12 -3.59
C ASP A 56 -8.95 9.46 -3.63
N ASN A 57 -7.82 9.52 -4.35
CA ASN A 57 -6.96 10.70 -4.42
C ASN A 57 -7.73 11.90 -5.01
N PRO A 58 -7.85 13.04 -4.29
CA PRO A 58 -8.59 14.21 -4.72
C PRO A 58 -7.87 15.06 -5.77
N HIS A 59 -6.69 14.66 -6.25
CA HIS A 59 -5.96 15.39 -7.29
C HIS A 59 -6.83 15.57 -8.54
N ALA A 60 -7.29 16.81 -8.77
CA ALA A 60 -8.33 17.13 -9.73
C ALA A 60 -8.01 16.58 -11.14
N GLY A 61 -8.73 15.54 -11.55
CA GLY A 61 -8.69 15.00 -12.92
C GLY A 61 -7.48 14.11 -13.25
N ALA A 62 -6.68 13.64 -12.28
CA ALA A 62 -5.56 12.76 -12.59
C ALA A 62 -6.00 11.29 -12.84
N PRO A 63 -5.72 10.71 -14.01
CA PRO A 63 -5.93 9.28 -14.27
C PRO A 63 -4.85 8.38 -13.66
N ALA A 64 -3.86 8.95 -12.95
CA ALA A 64 -2.68 8.26 -12.46
C ALA A 64 -2.34 8.68 -11.01
N PRO A 65 -1.70 7.79 -10.22
CA PRO A 65 -1.16 8.14 -8.92
C PRO A 65 -0.17 9.32 -8.98
N PRO A 66 0.07 10.03 -7.86
CA PRO A 66 1.15 10.98 -7.73
C PRO A 66 2.50 10.34 -8.09
N PRO A 67 3.45 11.08 -8.70
CA PRO A 67 4.78 10.56 -9.00
C PRO A 67 5.59 10.20 -7.75
N SER A 68 5.29 10.84 -6.62
CA SER A 68 5.99 10.73 -5.35
C SER A 68 5.03 10.89 -4.17
N VAL A 69 5.31 10.15 -3.11
CA VAL A 69 4.52 10.15 -1.87
C VAL A 69 5.46 10.23 -0.68
N HIS A 70 5.19 11.22 0.17
CA HIS A 70 5.90 11.47 1.41
C HIS A 70 5.06 10.93 2.58
N ILE A 71 5.40 9.75 3.05
CA ILE A 71 4.71 9.09 4.17
C ILE A 71 5.30 9.58 5.48
N VAL A 72 4.45 9.97 6.43
CA VAL A 72 4.90 10.28 7.79
C VAL A 72 5.48 9.02 8.44
N ASP A 73 6.72 9.11 8.93
CA ASP A 73 7.51 8.03 9.54
C ASP A 73 7.04 7.72 10.97
N SER A 74 5.73 7.64 11.19
CA SER A 74 5.10 7.18 12.41
C SER A 74 3.62 6.98 12.14
N PRO A 75 2.92 6.12 12.91
CA PRO A 75 1.47 6.18 12.98
C PRO A 75 1.04 7.62 13.26
N ALA A 76 0.25 8.18 12.36
CA ALA A 76 -0.19 9.56 12.43
C ALA A 76 -1.66 9.62 12.83
N SER A 77 -1.94 9.96 14.09
CA SER A 77 -3.32 10.12 14.53
C SER A 77 -4.03 11.23 13.76
N ARG A 78 -5.37 11.17 13.77
CA ARG A 78 -6.25 12.15 13.11
C ARG A 78 -6.10 12.27 11.60
N SER A 79 -5.31 11.39 10.95
CA SER A 79 -5.13 11.39 9.50
C SER A 79 -6.46 11.36 8.74
N SER A 80 -7.47 10.63 9.26
CA SER A 80 -8.83 10.59 8.71
C SER A 80 -9.63 11.89 8.87
N GLU A 81 -9.16 12.84 9.66
CA GLU A 81 -9.77 14.15 9.93
C GLU A 81 -9.10 15.30 9.14
N LEU A 82 -8.32 14.99 8.10
CA LEU A 82 -7.48 15.95 7.35
C LEU A 82 -6.37 16.60 8.19
N PHE A 83 -6.07 16.04 9.35
CA PHE A 83 -5.01 16.53 10.23
C PHE A 83 -4.01 15.43 10.53
N ILE A 84 -2.81 15.52 9.95
CA ILE A 84 -1.79 14.48 10.10
C ILE A 84 -0.93 14.81 11.32
N ALA A 85 -1.22 14.15 12.45
CA ALA A 85 -0.46 14.31 13.69
C ALA A 85 0.54 13.17 13.86
N ALA A 86 1.83 13.42 13.64
CA ALA A 86 2.91 12.44 13.81
C ALA A 86 3.21 12.18 15.29
N ASP A 87 2.36 11.40 15.96
CA ASP A 87 2.37 11.21 17.42
C ASP A 87 2.68 9.77 17.88
N GLY A 88 2.83 8.83 16.95
CA GLY A 88 3.30 7.47 17.21
C GLY A 88 4.84 7.32 17.23
N PRO A 89 5.34 6.14 17.63
CA PRO A 89 6.75 5.80 17.46
C PRO A 89 7.11 5.69 15.97
N GLN A 90 8.41 5.82 15.65
CA GLN A 90 8.86 5.63 14.27
C GLN A 90 8.55 4.23 13.76
N LEU A 91 8.25 4.13 12.47
CA LEU A 91 8.06 2.84 11.82
C LEU A 91 9.39 2.09 11.74
N ASP A 92 9.31 0.77 11.91
CA ASP A 92 10.47 -0.09 11.75
C ASP A 92 11.06 0.05 10.33
N SER A 93 12.38 -0.02 10.22
CA SER A 93 13.08 0.09 8.93
C SER A 93 12.66 -0.99 7.92
N GLU A 94 12.32 -2.19 8.38
CA GLU A 94 11.84 -3.29 7.55
C GLU A 94 10.44 -2.98 7.02
N VAL A 95 9.52 -2.54 7.89
CA VAL A 95 8.17 -2.11 7.48
C VAL A 95 8.25 -1.00 6.43
N LYS A 96 9.12 0.00 6.63
CA LYS A 96 9.33 1.06 5.63
C LYS A 96 9.80 0.53 4.28
N LYS A 97 10.78 -0.37 4.30
CA LYS A 97 11.32 -0.99 3.08
C LYS A 97 10.25 -1.81 2.36
N GLU A 98 9.44 -2.55 3.10
CA GLU A 98 8.34 -3.35 2.54
C GLU A 98 7.23 -2.49 1.92
N ILE A 99 6.83 -1.39 2.58
CA ILE A 99 5.85 -0.44 2.02
C ILE A 99 6.39 0.18 0.74
N ALA A 100 7.66 0.60 0.73
CA ALA A 100 8.30 1.19 -0.45
C ALA A 100 8.35 0.18 -1.61
N ALA A 101 8.75 -1.07 -1.35
CA ALA A 101 8.78 -2.12 -2.36
C ALA A 101 7.39 -2.46 -2.93
N GLN A 102 6.36 -2.49 -2.09
CA GLN A 102 4.98 -2.70 -2.52
C GLN A 102 4.40 -1.52 -3.32
N SER A 103 4.99 -0.33 -3.20
CA SER A 103 4.54 0.90 -3.85
C SER A 103 5.31 1.24 -5.14
N GLU A 104 6.50 0.68 -5.33
CA GLU A 104 7.39 0.93 -6.49
C GLU A 104 6.68 0.84 -7.86
N PRO A 105 5.74 -0.08 -8.11
CA PRO A 105 5.05 -0.13 -9.40
C PRO A 105 4.16 1.08 -9.70
N ILE A 106 3.92 1.96 -8.73
CA ILE A 106 2.85 2.96 -8.77
C ILE A 106 3.34 4.36 -8.42
N THR A 107 4.31 4.48 -7.52
CA THR A 107 4.87 5.76 -7.05
C THR A 107 6.24 5.53 -6.40
N THR A 108 7.02 6.61 -6.27
CA THR A 108 8.16 6.63 -5.34
C THR A 108 7.66 6.95 -3.93
N VAL A 109 8.21 6.29 -2.91
CA VAL A 109 7.89 6.52 -1.49
C VAL A 109 9.10 7.07 -0.76
N GLU A 110 8.91 8.17 -0.03
CA GLU A 110 9.87 8.76 0.91
C GLU A 110 9.23 8.85 2.30
N PHE A 111 9.99 8.54 3.36
CA PHE A 111 9.52 8.66 4.74
C PHE A 111 10.02 9.94 5.38
N ILE A 112 9.10 10.74 5.94
CA ILE A 112 9.39 12.04 6.53
C ILE A 112 9.01 12.08 8.01
N THR A 113 9.81 12.75 8.85
CA THR A 113 9.56 12.85 10.30
C THR A 113 8.81 14.12 10.70
N ALA A 114 8.80 15.14 9.85
CA ALA A 114 8.20 16.45 10.14
C ALA A 114 7.33 16.91 8.95
N PRO A 115 6.07 16.46 8.85
CA PRO A 115 5.19 16.82 7.74
C PRO A 115 4.99 18.32 7.59
N GLU A 116 4.99 19.07 8.70
CA GLU A 116 4.83 20.53 8.70
C GLU A 116 5.98 21.27 7.98
N GLN A 117 7.21 20.73 8.06
CA GLN A 117 8.37 21.34 7.39
C GLN A 117 8.31 21.17 5.89
N GLN A 118 7.67 20.09 5.42
CA GLN A 118 7.52 19.79 4.00
C GLN A 118 6.39 20.57 3.34
N ARG A 119 5.49 21.18 4.13
CA ARG A 119 4.36 21.96 3.62
C ARG A 119 4.82 23.38 3.26
N ILE A 120 4.96 23.69 1.98
CA ILE A 120 5.15 25.09 1.56
C ILE A 120 3.79 25.80 1.53
N ILE A 121 3.44 26.47 2.62
CA ILE A 121 2.22 27.29 2.70
C ILE A 121 2.29 28.53 1.78
N GLU A 122 3.49 29.09 1.55
CA GLU A 122 3.67 30.36 0.83
C GLU A 122 3.64 30.27 -0.70
N ARG A 123 3.72 29.06 -1.31
CA ARG A 123 3.76 28.87 -2.77
C ARG A 123 2.64 27.98 -3.33
N GLY A 124 1.45 28.04 -2.74
CA GLY A 124 0.28 27.35 -3.29
C GLY A 124 0.21 25.85 -2.99
N GLY A 125 0.90 25.38 -1.95
CA GLY A 125 0.68 24.04 -1.40
C GLY A 125 1.30 22.91 -2.22
N ALA A 126 2.62 22.88 -2.30
CA ALA A 126 3.37 21.72 -2.77
C ALA A 126 4.27 21.20 -1.64
N VAL A 127 4.71 19.94 -1.78
CA VAL A 127 5.85 19.45 -1.00
C VAL A 127 7.11 20.22 -1.43
N GLU A 128 7.93 20.66 -0.48
CA GLU A 128 9.13 21.43 -0.81
C GLU A 128 10.08 20.66 -1.74
N GLY A 129 10.39 21.27 -2.89
CA GLY A 129 11.21 20.63 -3.92
C GLY A 129 10.49 19.58 -4.77
N ASP A 130 9.21 19.31 -4.51
CA ASP A 130 8.43 18.26 -5.16
C ASP A 130 6.99 18.72 -5.51
N PRO A 131 6.80 19.44 -6.62
CA PRO A 131 5.52 20.03 -7.01
C PRO A 131 4.44 19.00 -7.39
N GLY A 132 4.79 17.74 -7.59
CA GLY A 132 3.85 16.65 -7.86
C GLY A 132 3.62 15.73 -6.65
N GLY A 133 4.38 15.92 -5.58
CA GLY A 133 4.35 15.09 -4.40
C GLY A 133 3.14 15.35 -3.50
N VAL A 134 2.75 14.31 -2.77
CA VAL A 134 1.71 14.40 -1.73
C VAL A 134 2.27 13.95 -0.38
N ILE A 135 1.72 14.47 0.71
CA ILE A 135 2.02 14.00 2.06
C ILE A 135 0.91 13.04 2.50
N VAL A 136 1.28 11.86 2.99
CA VAL A 136 0.35 10.86 3.51
C VAL A 136 0.62 10.56 4.99
N GLY A 137 -0.45 10.60 5.78
CA GLY A 137 -0.49 10.08 7.15
C GLY A 137 -1.29 8.79 7.20
N LEU A 138 -0.78 7.80 7.94
CA LEU A 138 -1.48 6.55 8.22
C LEU A 138 -1.56 6.37 9.73
N ALA A 139 -2.76 6.27 10.28
CA ALA A 139 -2.97 5.96 11.69
C ALA A 139 -2.59 4.49 11.98
N ALA A 140 -2.36 4.17 13.26
CA ALA A 140 -2.08 2.78 13.65
C ALA A 140 -3.25 1.85 13.27
N PRO A 141 -2.99 0.62 12.80
CA PRO A 141 -4.02 -0.37 12.54
C PRO A 141 -4.85 -0.65 13.80
N ALA A 142 -6.16 -0.54 13.68
CA ALA A 142 -7.12 -0.84 14.73
C ALA A 142 -7.89 -2.13 14.38
N TYR A 143 -7.48 -3.23 15.01
CA TYR A 143 -8.11 -4.55 14.85
C TYR A 143 -9.49 -4.58 15.50
N GLN A 144 -10.47 -5.13 14.78
CA GLN A 144 -11.85 -5.26 15.22
C GLN A 144 -12.16 -6.71 15.65
N ASP A 145 -13.25 -6.90 16.41
CA ASP A 145 -13.67 -8.22 16.90
C ASP A 145 -14.14 -9.16 15.79
N ASP A 146 -14.51 -8.64 14.63
CA ASP A 146 -14.96 -9.40 13.46
C ASP A 146 -13.81 -9.83 12.52
N GLY A 147 -12.56 -9.51 12.89
CA GLY A 147 -11.36 -9.82 12.10
C GLY A 147 -10.97 -8.73 11.10
N THR A 148 -11.81 -7.70 10.90
CA THR A 148 -11.44 -6.57 10.06
C THR A 148 -10.41 -5.66 10.74
N VAL A 149 -9.70 -4.88 9.93
CA VAL A 149 -8.74 -3.87 10.40
C VAL A 149 -9.16 -2.50 9.91
N GLN A 150 -9.11 -1.51 10.80
CA GLN A 150 -9.35 -0.12 10.42
C GLN A 150 -8.04 0.67 10.40
N VAL A 151 -7.83 1.46 9.34
CA VAL A 151 -6.68 2.36 9.21
C VAL A 151 -7.16 3.74 8.78
N GLY A 152 -6.99 4.73 9.66
CA GLY A 152 -7.16 6.13 9.28
C GLY A 152 -6.08 6.55 8.29
N ALA A 153 -6.46 7.18 7.19
CA ALA A 153 -5.55 7.66 6.17
C ALA A 153 -5.88 9.11 5.82
N GLY A 154 -4.83 9.89 5.61
CA GLY A 154 -4.93 11.31 5.26
C GLY A 154 -3.95 11.62 4.16
N LEU A 155 -4.41 12.27 3.09
CA LEU A 155 -3.58 12.78 2.00
C LEU A 155 -3.73 14.29 1.96
N TRP A 156 -2.59 14.97 1.89
CA TRP A 156 -2.50 16.41 1.65
C TRP A 156 -1.68 16.68 0.40
N CYS A 157 -2.27 17.42 -0.53
CA CYS A 157 -1.71 17.77 -1.83
C CYS A 157 -1.66 19.28 -2.09
N GLY A 158 -1.94 20.10 -1.08
CA GLY A 158 -1.89 21.56 -1.17
C GLY A 158 -3.08 22.27 -0.53
N PHE A 159 -3.09 23.60 -0.66
CA PHE A 159 -3.96 24.56 0.04
C PHE A 159 -5.41 24.07 0.26
N ASP A 160 -6.07 23.71 -0.83
CA ASP A 160 -7.46 23.23 -0.85
C ASP A 160 -7.56 21.78 -1.34
N CYS A 161 -6.47 21.01 -1.22
CA CYS A 161 -6.38 19.65 -1.76
C CYS A 161 -6.04 18.67 -0.63
N GLY A 162 -7.04 17.91 -0.19
CA GLY A 162 -6.82 16.83 0.75
C GLY A 162 -8.03 15.94 0.97
N ILE A 163 -7.76 14.72 1.39
CA ILE A 163 -8.77 13.75 1.81
C ILE A 163 -8.33 13.06 3.10
N GLY A 164 -9.27 12.88 4.01
CA GLY A 164 -9.13 12.04 5.20
C GLY A 164 -10.26 11.03 5.22
N LEU A 165 -9.95 9.76 5.47
CA LEU A 165 -10.95 8.71 5.65
C LEU A 165 -10.36 7.56 6.45
N THR A 166 -11.22 6.69 6.98
CA THR A 166 -10.76 5.44 7.58
C THR A 166 -11.11 4.28 6.66
N TYR A 167 -10.10 3.50 6.25
CA TYR A 167 -10.29 2.27 5.49
C TYR A 167 -10.67 1.12 6.41
N VAL A 168 -11.58 0.27 5.94
CA VAL A 168 -11.88 -1.04 6.52
C VAL A 168 -11.24 -2.08 5.61
N LEU A 169 -10.35 -2.90 6.16
CA LEU A 169 -9.61 -3.92 5.46
C LEU A 169 -10.00 -5.30 5.98
N ASP A 170 -10.06 -6.26 5.06
CA ASP A 170 -10.29 -7.67 5.35
C ASP A 170 -9.16 -8.51 4.71
N ASP A 171 -8.85 -9.66 5.31
CA ASP A 171 -7.90 -10.61 4.73
C ASP A 171 -8.67 -11.55 3.78
N VAL A 172 -8.54 -11.28 2.48
CA VAL A 172 -9.18 -12.04 1.42
C VAL A 172 -8.13 -12.90 0.75
N ASP A 173 -8.20 -14.22 0.97
CA ASP A 173 -7.29 -15.21 0.39
C ASP A 173 -5.80 -14.95 0.71
N GLY A 174 -5.49 -14.45 1.92
CA GLY A 174 -4.12 -14.13 2.35
C GLY A 174 -3.64 -12.77 1.86
N GLN A 175 -4.55 -11.88 1.45
CA GLN A 175 -4.27 -10.53 0.99
C GLN A 175 -5.20 -9.52 1.66
N TRP A 176 -4.61 -8.56 2.37
CA TRP A 176 -5.32 -7.42 2.91
C TRP A 176 -5.93 -6.58 1.78
N THR A 177 -7.25 -6.49 1.78
CA THR A 177 -8.04 -5.81 0.76
C THR A 177 -8.93 -4.77 1.42
N VAL A 178 -8.99 -3.56 0.86
CA VAL A 178 -9.97 -2.57 1.30
C VAL A 178 -11.37 -3.02 0.87
N THR A 179 -12.23 -3.29 1.85
CA THR A 179 -13.62 -3.74 1.62
C THR A 179 -14.64 -2.65 1.88
N GLY A 180 -14.23 -1.56 2.52
CA GLY A 180 -15.08 -0.40 2.74
C GLY A 180 -14.32 0.78 3.32
N THR A 181 -15.07 1.84 3.58
CA THR A 181 -14.57 3.04 4.24
C THR A 181 -15.57 3.48 5.31
N THR A 182 -15.07 4.12 6.36
CA THR A 182 -15.89 4.88 7.29
C THR A 182 -15.54 6.35 7.15
N GLY A 183 -16.56 7.16 6.85
CA GLY A 183 -16.57 8.62 6.78
C GLY A 183 -15.39 9.28 6.05
N PRO A 184 -15.58 9.78 4.81
CA PRO A 184 -14.62 10.72 4.23
C PRO A 184 -14.86 12.14 4.75
N VAL A 185 -13.76 12.85 5.05
CA VAL A 185 -13.67 14.30 5.16
C VAL A 185 -12.80 14.78 4.00
N THR A 186 -13.34 15.62 3.12
CA THR A 186 -12.63 16.12 1.94
C THR A 186 -12.58 17.65 1.94
N ILE A 187 -11.48 18.20 1.41
CA ILE A 187 -11.38 19.60 0.98
C ILE A 187 -10.90 19.56 -0.48
N ALA A 188 -11.65 20.25 -1.35
CA ALA A 188 -11.45 20.30 -2.81
C ALA A 188 -11.79 21.69 -3.34
#